data_AF-A0A6C2UDF4-F1
#
_entry.id   AF-A0A6C2UDF4-F1
#
_cell.length_a   1.000
_cell.length_b   1.000
_cell.length_c   1.000
_cell.angle_alpha   90.00
_cell.angle_beta   90.00
_cell.angle_gamma   90.00
#
_symmetry.space_group_name_H-M   'P 1'
#
loop_
_entity.id
_entity.type
_entity.pdbx_description
1 polymer ?
#
loop_
_entity_poly.entity_id
_entity_poly.type
_entity_poly.pdbx_seq_one_letter_code
_entity_poly.pdbx_strand_id
1 'polypeptide(L)'
;MDFKTPDEMIKRIGGYLHRVVPVVDATGKVLDYTLKPLMIEFKPRDVMQVIVGASLLSIPVSFTEEVWVLGSELPLANVIGLSALSLVFIGLFVYYNFYRFDFKGHTLEFIKRVAGTYFISLLVVALLLSIINKCPWGTDYMTAIKRILIVAFPASMSAAVSDSIK
;
A
#
# COMPACT_ATOMS: atom_id res chain seq x y z
N MET A 1 5.83 43.04 9.54
CA MET A 1 6.11 42.85 8.11
C MET A 1 5.58 41.48 7.75
N ASP A 2 4.52 41.42 6.95
CA ASP A 2 4.00 40.16 6.42
C ASP A 2 4.98 39.63 5.36
N PHE A 3 5.72 38.58 5.71
CA PHE A 3 6.60 37.90 4.77
C PHE A 3 5.74 37.00 3.90
N LYS A 4 5.49 37.42 2.65
CA LYS A 4 4.79 36.62 1.65
C LYS A 4 5.70 35.44 1.28
N THR A 5 5.38 34.25 1.79
CA THR A 5 6.07 33.00 1.40
C THR A 5 5.93 32.84 -0.12
N PRO A 6 7.01 32.46 -0.84
CA PRO A 6 6.92 32.18 -2.26
C PRO A 6 5.91 31.04 -2.49
N ASP A 7 5.06 31.18 -3.51
CA ASP A 7 4.01 30.20 -3.79
C ASP A 7 4.61 28.80 -4.00
N GLU A 8 4.02 27.80 -3.33
CA GLU A 8 4.35 26.41 -3.55
C GLU A 8 4.05 26.04 -5.00
N MET A 9 5.07 25.70 -5.78
CA MET A 9 4.91 25.30 -7.17
C MET A 9 4.97 23.78 -7.31
N ILE A 10 4.04 23.21 -8.06
CA ILE A 10 4.10 21.80 -8.48
C ILE A 10 4.80 21.73 -9.83
N LYS A 11 5.93 21.02 -9.92
CA LYS A 11 6.67 20.78 -11.16
C LYS A 11 6.85 19.29 -11.42
N ARG A 12 6.75 18.86 -12.68
CA ARG A 12 7.08 17.49 -13.09
C ARG A 12 8.58 17.39 -13.38
N ILE A 13 9.30 16.56 -12.62
CA ILE A 13 10.75 16.33 -12.74
C ILE A 13 10.99 14.82 -12.73
N GLY A 14 11.75 14.30 -13.70
CA GLY A 14 12.02 12.85 -13.78
C GLY A 14 10.75 12.00 -13.94
N GLY A 15 9.69 12.58 -14.51
CA GLY A 15 8.39 11.94 -14.65
C GLY A 15 7.53 11.90 -13.38
N TYR A 16 7.99 12.40 -12.23
CA TYR A 16 7.19 12.51 -10.99
C TYR A 16 6.81 13.96 -10.72
N LEU A 17 5.63 14.16 -10.13
CA LEU A 17 5.25 15.46 -9.59
C LEU A 17 6.10 15.72 -8.36
N HIS A 18 6.71 16.90 -8.28
CA HIS A 18 7.45 17.38 -7.12
C HIS A 18 6.84 18.70 -6.70
N ARG A 19 6.58 18.83 -5.40
CA ARG A 19 6.36 20.13 -4.77
C ARG A 19 7.71 20.78 -4.55
N VAL A 20 7.82 22.00 -5.04
CA VAL A 20 8.98 22.86 -4.82
C VAL A 20 8.66 23.72 -3.59
N VAL A 21 9.21 23.35 -2.43
CA VAL A 21 9.06 24.12 -1.18
C VAL A 21 10.29 25.02 -1.01
N PRO A 22 10.12 26.36 -0.96
CA PRO A 22 11.24 27.26 -0.70
C PRO A 22 11.71 27.11 0.75
N VAL A 23 13.01 26.86 0.94
CA VAL A 23 13.68 26.92 2.24
C VAL A 23 14.09 28.38 2.47
N VAL A 24 13.49 29.02 3.46
CA VAL A 24 13.74 30.44 3.78
C VAL A 24 14.55 30.57 5.06
N ASP A 25 15.45 31.56 5.09
CA ASP A 25 16.17 31.99 6.30
C ASP A 25 15.26 32.80 7.25
N ALA A 26 15.71 33.07 8.47
CA ALA A 26 15.02 33.91 9.46
C ALA A 26 14.71 35.33 8.95
N THR A 27 15.39 35.77 7.89
CA THR A 27 15.20 37.05 7.19
C THR A 27 14.18 37.00 6.05
N GLY A 28 13.62 35.82 5.74
CA GLY A 28 12.70 35.60 4.63
C GLY A 28 13.37 35.43 3.25
N LYS A 29 14.72 35.40 3.19
CA LYS A 29 15.47 35.13 1.96
C LYS A 29 15.40 33.64 1.61
N VAL A 30 15.01 33.32 0.38
CA VAL A 30 15.05 31.94 -0.13
C VAL A 30 16.50 31.49 -0.27
N LEU A 31 16.89 30.46 0.47
CA LEU A 31 18.23 29.87 0.45
C LEU A 31 18.31 28.70 -0.54
N ASP A 32 17.26 27.88 -0.60
CA ASP A 32 17.20 26.69 -1.43
C ASP A 32 15.75 26.29 -1.74
N TYR A 33 15.55 25.33 -2.64
CA TYR A 33 14.26 24.72 -2.93
C TYR A 33 14.29 23.23 -2.65
N THR A 34 13.49 22.77 -1.69
CA THR A 34 13.31 21.33 -1.46
C THR A 34 12.29 20.77 -2.44
N LEU A 35 12.69 19.73 -3.17
CA LEU A 35 11.81 18.96 -4.04
C LEU A 35 11.18 17.82 -3.24
N LYS A 36 9.91 17.96 -2.87
CA LYS A 36 9.14 16.90 -2.21
C LYS A 36 8.33 16.14 -3.26
N PRO A 37 8.61 14.86 -3.55
CA PRO A 37 7.85 14.10 -4.53
C PRO A 37 6.40 13.96 -4.07
N LEU A 38 5.48 14.45 -4.89
CA LEU A 38 4.06 14.22 -4.79
C LEU A 38 3.80 12.84 -5.40
N MET A 39 3.82 11.81 -4.54
CA MET A 39 3.71 10.38 -4.88
C MET A 39 2.28 9.97 -5.24
N ILE A 40 1.77 10.69 -6.20
CA ILE A 40 0.39 10.69 -6.66
C ILE A 40 0.20 9.53 -7.66
N GLU A 41 1.14 9.39 -8.60
CA GLU A 41 1.08 8.35 -9.66
C GLU A 41 1.53 6.97 -9.18
N PHE A 42 0.73 5.93 -9.48
CA PHE A 42 1.09 4.53 -9.26
C PHE A 42 1.84 3.96 -10.48
N LYS A 43 3.15 3.73 -10.34
CA LYS A 43 4.04 3.34 -11.45
C LYS A 43 4.42 1.85 -11.43
N PRO A 44 4.95 1.29 -12.53
CA PRO A 44 5.43 -0.11 -12.54
C PRO A 44 6.48 -0.42 -11.47
N ARG A 45 7.32 0.56 -11.10
CA ARG A 45 8.27 0.42 -9.97
C ARG A 45 7.53 0.18 -8.66
N ASP A 46 6.45 0.90 -8.41
CA ASP A 46 5.61 0.76 -7.20
C ASP A 46 4.97 -0.64 -7.17
N VAL A 47 4.50 -1.13 -8.33
CA VAL A 47 3.97 -2.51 -8.46
C VAL A 47 5.01 -3.55 -8.07
N MET A 48 6.26 -3.41 -8.53
CA MET A 48 7.34 -4.32 -8.15
C MET A 48 7.64 -4.28 -6.65
N GLN A 49 7.64 -3.10 -6.04
CA GLN A 49 7.82 -2.94 -4.59
C GLN A 49 6.69 -3.60 -3.81
N VAL A 50 5.44 -3.42 -4.24
CA VAL A 50 4.27 -4.08 -3.66
C VAL A 50 4.39 -5.61 -3.77
N ILE A 51 4.82 -6.16 -4.92
CA ILE A 51 5.02 -7.61 -5.10
C ILE A 51 6.10 -8.14 -4.15
N VAL A 52 7.25 -7.47 -4.08
CA VAL A 52 8.37 -7.87 -3.21
C VAL A 52 7.95 -7.78 -1.74
N GLY A 53 7.31 -6.68 -1.34
CA GLY A 53 6.80 -6.48 0.02
C GLY A 53 5.73 -7.49 0.40
N ALA A 54 4.77 -7.79 -0.49
CA ALA A 54 3.74 -8.80 -0.25
C ALA A 54 4.36 -10.18 -0.01
N SER A 55 5.32 -10.56 -0.89
CA SER A 55 6.01 -11.84 -0.85
C SER A 55 6.73 -12.09 0.48
N LEU A 56 7.33 -11.04 1.06
CA LEU A 56 8.11 -11.14 2.29
C LEU A 56 7.33 -11.74 3.45
N LEU A 57 6.05 -11.39 3.59
CA LEU A 57 5.19 -11.88 4.67
C LEU A 57 4.29 -13.03 4.19
N SER A 58 3.86 -13.02 2.93
CA SER A 58 2.99 -14.09 2.43
C SER A 58 3.69 -15.44 2.38
N ILE A 59 4.98 -15.52 2.08
CA ILE A 59 5.71 -16.79 2.01
C ILE A 59 5.74 -17.51 3.38
N PRO A 60 6.31 -16.92 4.46
CA PRO A 60 6.35 -17.60 5.74
C PRO A 60 4.94 -17.89 6.27
N VAL A 61 4.00 -16.96 6.12
CA VAL A 61 2.62 -17.13 6.61
C VAL A 61 1.85 -18.19 5.82
N SER A 62 2.06 -18.31 4.51
CA SER A 62 1.37 -19.33 3.70
C SER A 62 1.86 -20.75 4.01
N PHE A 63 3.04 -20.90 4.59
CA PHE A 63 3.66 -22.21 4.84
C PHE A 63 3.33 -22.77 6.22
N THR A 64 2.58 -22.02 7.04
CA THR A 64 2.15 -22.49 8.36
C THR A 64 0.83 -23.24 8.28
N GLU A 65 0.71 -24.33 9.05
CA GLU A 65 -0.51 -25.13 9.07
C GLU A 65 -1.67 -24.38 9.76
N GLU A 66 -1.33 -23.53 10.73
CA GLU A 66 -2.26 -22.70 11.50
C GLU A 66 -3.12 -21.84 10.58
N VAL A 67 -2.56 -21.32 9.50
CA VAL A 67 -3.28 -20.50 8.52
C VAL A 67 -4.23 -21.35 7.68
N TRP A 68 -3.85 -22.57 7.35
CA TRP A 68 -4.71 -23.48 6.56
C TRP A 68 -5.91 -23.95 7.39
N VAL A 69 -5.67 -24.26 8.65
CA VAL A 69 -6.70 -24.62 9.64
C VAL A 69 -7.62 -23.43 9.87
N LEU A 70 -7.06 -22.25 10.15
CA LEU A 70 -7.84 -21.03 10.35
C LEU A 70 -8.71 -20.71 9.12
N GLY A 71 -8.20 -20.89 7.91
CA GLY A 71 -8.99 -20.71 6.68
C GLY A 71 -10.17 -21.67 6.53
N SER A 72 -10.13 -22.83 7.18
CA SER A 72 -11.19 -23.84 7.13
C SER A 72 -12.22 -23.62 8.24
N GLU A 73 -11.77 -23.23 9.44
CA GLU A 73 -12.62 -23.07 10.63
C GLU A 73 -13.26 -21.69 10.76
N LEU A 74 -12.58 -20.63 10.27
CA LEU A 74 -13.00 -19.27 10.56
C LEU A 74 -14.32 -18.93 9.83
N PRO A 75 -15.34 -18.38 10.54
CA PRO A 75 -16.56 -17.91 9.91
C PRO A 75 -16.28 -16.81 8.88
N LEU A 76 -17.09 -16.76 7.81
CA LEU A 76 -16.90 -15.80 6.72
C LEU A 76 -16.95 -14.34 7.21
N ALA A 77 -17.81 -14.04 8.19
CA ALA A 77 -17.91 -12.70 8.78
C ALA A 77 -16.58 -12.21 9.35
N ASN A 78 -15.82 -13.08 10.02
CA ASN A 78 -14.54 -12.73 10.61
C ASN A 78 -13.47 -12.52 9.52
N VAL A 79 -13.50 -13.32 8.46
CA VAL A 79 -12.60 -13.16 7.29
C VAL A 79 -12.85 -11.83 6.57
N ILE A 80 -14.11 -11.46 6.40
CA ILE A 80 -14.49 -10.15 5.85
C ILE A 80 -14.02 -9.03 6.80
N GLY A 81 -14.15 -9.22 8.11
CA GLY A 81 -13.62 -8.30 9.13
C GLY A 81 -12.11 -8.10 9.02
N LEU A 82 -11.33 -9.17 8.87
CA LEU A 82 -9.88 -9.10 8.64
C LEU A 82 -9.54 -8.37 7.34
N SER A 83 -10.30 -8.63 6.28
CA SER A 83 -10.14 -7.97 4.98
C SER A 83 -10.43 -6.47 5.08
N ALA A 84 -11.51 -6.08 5.76
CA ALA A 84 -11.83 -4.67 6.03
C ALA A 84 -10.74 -4.01 6.88
N LEU A 85 -10.26 -4.68 7.92
CA LEU A 85 -9.18 -4.18 8.78
C LEU A 85 -7.88 -3.98 7.99
N SER A 86 -7.56 -4.88 7.05
CA SER A 86 -6.40 -4.75 6.16
C SER A 86 -6.47 -3.46 5.33
N LEU A 87 -7.62 -3.17 4.73
CA LEU A 87 -7.83 -1.95 3.93
C LEU A 87 -7.72 -0.69 4.80
N VAL A 88 -8.22 -0.74 6.04
CA VAL A 88 -8.06 0.36 7.00
C VAL A 88 -6.58 0.58 7.31
N PHE A 89 -5.80 -0.47 7.58
CA PHE A 89 -4.37 -0.32 7.88
C PHE A 89 -3.56 0.18 6.70
N ILE A 90 -3.80 -0.33 5.49
CA ILE A 90 -3.16 0.19 4.28
C ILE A 90 -3.56 1.65 4.06
N GLY A 91 -4.85 1.97 4.19
CA GLY A 91 -5.37 3.33 4.04
C GLY A 91 -4.74 4.31 5.02
N LEU A 92 -4.67 3.96 6.31
CA LEU A 92 -4.01 4.76 7.33
C LEU A 92 -2.52 4.92 7.03
N PHE A 93 -1.84 3.83 6.67
CA PHE A 93 -0.41 3.86 6.35
C PHE A 93 -0.12 4.80 5.17
N VAL A 94 -0.86 4.65 4.06
CA VAL A 94 -0.74 5.50 2.87
C VAL A 94 -1.09 6.95 3.18
N TYR A 95 -2.13 7.18 3.99
CA TYR A 95 -2.54 8.53 4.39
C TYR A 95 -1.44 9.24 5.17
N TYR A 96 -0.90 8.60 6.22
CA TYR A 96 0.12 9.21 7.07
C TYR A 96 1.48 9.36 6.38
N ASN A 97 1.86 8.45 5.47
CA ASN A 97 3.14 8.53 4.77
C ASN A 97 3.12 9.48 3.57
N PHE A 98 2.02 9.54 2.80
CA PHE A 98 2.01 10.28 1.53
C PHE A 98 1.10 11.52 1.51
N TYR A 99 -0.03 11.50 2.22
CA TYR A 99 -1.10 12.49 2.02
C TYR A 99 -1.38 13.39 3.23
N ARG A 100 -0.65 13.23 4.34
CA ARG A 100 -0.89 13.96 5.61
C ARG A 100 -1.03 15.48 5.46
N PHE A 101 -0.35 16.09 4.49
CA PHE A 101 -0.34 17.55 4.29
C PHE A 101 -1.09 18.02 3.04
N ASP A 102 -1.47 17.12 2.11
CA ASP A 102 -1.92 17.47 0.74
C ASP A 102 -3.10 16.64 0.22
N PHE A 103 -3.97 16.23 1.14
CA PHE A 103 -5.10 15.36 0.83
C PHE A 103 -6.15 16.01 -0.11
N LYS A 104 -6.23 17.34 -0.16
CA LYS A 104 -7.24 18.07 -0.95
C LYS A 104 -6.87 18.06 -2.45
N GLY A 105 -7.46 17.13 -3.20
CA GLY A 105 -7.41 17.08 -4.67
C GLY A 105 -7.01 15.71 -5.26
N HIS A 106 -6.42 14.82 -4.45
CA HIS A 106 -5.83 13.56 -4.94
C HIS A 106 -6.48 12.29 -4.34
N THR A 107 -7.74 12.38 -3.91
CA THR A 107 -8.47 11.26 -3.28
C THR A 107 -8.61 10.04 -4.18
N LEU A 108 -8.79 10.23 -5.50
CA LEU A 108 -8.85 9.13 -6.47
C LEU A 108 -7.53 8.35 -6.53
N GLU A 109 -6.41 9.04 -6.37
CA GLU A 109 -5.08 8.44 -6.48
C GLU A 109 -4.71 7.70 -5.20
N PHE A 110 -5.13 8.24 -4.05
CA PHE A 110 -5.14 7.51 -2.78
C PHE A 110 -5.92 6.20 -2.88
N ILE A 111 -7.16 6.23 -3.36
CA ILE A 111 -8.00 5.01 -3.49
C ILE A 111 -7.36 4.02 -4.45
N LYS A 112 -6.86 4.47 -5.61
CA LYS A 112 -6.17 3.61 -6.58
C LYS A 112 -4.95 2.92 -5.97
N ARG A 113 -4.15 3.63 -5.16
CA ARG A 113 -2.97 3.05 -4.49
C ARG A 113 -3.38 2.03 -3.44
N VAL A 114 -4.32 2.36 -2.54
CA VAL A 114 -4.80 1.43 -1.50
C VAL A 114 -5.41 0.17 -2.12
N ALA A 115 -6.31 0.33 -3.09
CA ALA A 115 -6.95 -0.79 -3.78
C ALA A 115 -5.94 -1.60 -4.61
N GLY A 116 -5.01 -0.93 -5.29
CA GLY A 116 -3.95 -1.55 -6.07
C GLY A 116 -3.01 -2.41 -5.22
N THR A 117 -2.52 -1.86 -4.11
CA THR A 117 -1.66 -2.57 -3.15
C THR A 117 -2.36 -3.81 -2.59
N TYR A 118 -3.63 -3.68 -2.20
CA TYR A 118 -4.41 -4.81 -1.69
C TYR A 118 -4.66 -5.87 -2.77
N PHE A 119 -5.07 -5.47 -3.96
CA PHE A 119 -5.35 -6.38 -5.07
C PHE A 119 -4.11 -7.15 -5.52
N ILE A 120 -2.96 -6.47 -5.70
CA ILE A 120 -1.70 -7.12 -6.05
C ILE A 120 -1.30 -8.13 -4.96
N SER A 121 -1.49 -7.77 -3.68
CA SER A 121 -1.19 -8.66 -2.57
C SER A 121 -2.07 -9.92 -2.59
N LEU A 122 -3.37 -9.79 -2.91
CA LEU A 122 -4.25 -10.94 -3.12
C LEU A 122 -3.76 -11.85 -4.24
N LEU A 123 -3.30 -11.29 -5.36
CA LEU A 123 -2.77 -12.06 -6.48
C LEU A 123 -1.49 -12.82 -6.10
N VAL A 124 -0.55 -12.16 -5.41
CA VAL A 124 0.69 -12.79 -4.92
C VAL A 124 0.36 -13.97 -4.00
N VAL A 125 -0.57 -13.77 -3.06
CA VAL A 125 -1.00 -14.82 -2.13
C VAL A 125 -1.71 -15.97 -2.85
N ALA A 126 -2.64 -15.65 -3.75
CA ALA A 126 -3.37 -16.67 -4.52
C ALA A 126 -2.40 -17.52 -5.37
N LEU A 127 -1.42 -16.88 -5.99
CA LEU A 127 -0.36 -17.57 -6.73
C LEU A 127 0.45 -18.49 -5.81
N LEU A 128 0.94 -17.97 -4.68
CA LEU A 128 1.74 -18.76 -3.72
C LEU A 128 0.97 -19.97 -3.17
N LEU A 129 -0.26 -19.77 -2.69
CA LEU A 129 -1.10 -20.85 -2.16
C LEU A 129 -1.43 -21.90 -3.23
N SER A 130 -1.54 -21.48 -4.50
CA SER A 130 -1.74 -22.40 -5.62
C SER A 130 -0.49 -23.22 -5.91
N ILE A 131 0.70 -22.60 -5.89
CA ILE A 131 1.99 -23.27 -6.11
C ILE A 131 2.24 -24.35 -5.05
N ILE A 132 1.94 -24.07 -3.78
CA ILE A 132 2.12 -25.05 -2.70
C ILE A 132 0.96 -26.06 -2.58
N ASN A 133 0.01 -26.05 -3.51
CA ASN A 133 -1.15 -26.93 -3.52
C ASN A 133 -2.00 -26.84 -2.24
N LYS A 134 -2.11 -25.65 -1.64
CA LYS A 134 -2.94 -25.36 -0.45
C LYS A 134 -4.14 -24.47 -0.74
N CYS A 135 -4.39 -24.18 -2.02
CA CYS A 135 -5.59 -23.51 -2.49
C CYS A 135 -6.53 -24.52 -3.16
N PRO A 136 -7.55 -25.04 -2.45
CA PRO A 136 -8.44 -26.09 -2.94
C PRO A 136 -9.47 -25.57 -3.95
N TRP A 137 -8.98 -25.08 -5.10
CA TRP A 137 -9.84 -24.49 -6.14
C TRP A 137 -10.94 -25.42 -6.64
N GLY A 138 -10.77 -26.74 -6.63
CA GLY A 138 -11.76 -27.68 -7.20
C GLY A 138 -12.70 -28.32 -6.18
N THR A 139 -12.37 -28.30 -4.89
CA THR A 139 -13.13 -29.02 -3.85
C THR A 139 -13.89 -28.07 -2.94
N ASP A 140 -13.28 -26.96 -2.54
CA ASP A 140 -13.91 -25.96 -1.67
C ASP A 140 -13.40 -24.55 -2.00
N TYR A 141 -14.11 -23.91 -2.92
CA TYR A 141 -13.87 -22.51 -3.32
C TYR A 141 -13.95 -21.54 -2.14
N MET A 142 -14.79 -21.82 -1.16
CA MET A 142 -14.98 -20.92 -0.02
C MET A 142 -13.72 -20.96 0.87
N THR A 143 -13.23 -22.14 1.19
CA THR A 143 -11.98 -22.29 1.96
C THR A 143 -10.78 -21.70 1.22
N ALA A 144 -10.72 -21.83 -0.11
CA ALA A 144 -9.69 -21.19 -0.93
C ALA A 144 -9.69 -19.65 -0.78
N ILE A 145 -10.86 -19.02 -0.93
CA ILE A 145 -11.01 -17.56 -0.76
C ILE A 145 -10.65 -17.14 0.67
N LYS A 146 -11.12 -17.88 1.68
CA LYS A 146 -10.81 -17.57 3.08
C LYS A 146 -9.31 -17.57 3.36
N ARG A 147 -8.58 -18.59 2.89
CA ARG A 147 -7.12 -18.67 3.05
C ARG A 147 -6.41 -17.50 2.37
N ILE A 148 -6.82 -17.14 1.16
CA ILE A 148 -6.25 -16.00 0.43
C ILE A 148 -6.45 -14.71 1.23
N LEU A 149 -7.67 -14.44 1.70
CA LEU A 149 -7.98 -13.22 2.45
C LEU A 149 -7.24 -13.14 3.79
N ILE A 150 -7.12 -14.24 4.51
CA ILE A 150 -6.39 -14.30 5.79
C ILE A 150 -4.91 -14.00 5.59
N VAL A 151 -4.26 -14.61 4.59
CA VAL A 151 -2.82 -14.38 4.32
C VAL A 151 -2.58 -13.00 3.69
N ALA A 152 -3.54 -12.50 2.91
CA ALA A 152 -3.45 -11.17 2.31
C ALA A 152 -3.43 -10.05 3.35
N PHE A 153 -3.94 -10.27 4.56
CA PHE A 153 -3.85 -9.28 5.64
C PHE A 153 -2.40 -8.89 5.97
N PRO A 154 -1.53 -9.79 6.48
CA PRO A 154 -0.13 -9.44 6.75
C PRO A 154 0.67 -9.14 5.48
N ALA A 155 0.35 -9.79 4.35
CA ALA A 155 1.04 -9.54 3.08
C ALA A 155 0.83 -8.11 2.58
N SER A 156 -0.41 -7.63 2.58
CA SER A 156 -0.74 -6.29 2.07
C SER A 156 -0.21 -5.15 2.95
N MET A 157 -0.09 -5.38 4.26
CA MET A 157 0.60 -4.45 5.16
C MET A 157 2.09 -4.34 4.81
N SER A 158 2.77 -5.47 4.62
CA SER A 158 4.18 -5.48 4.21
C SER A 158 4.38 -4.85 2.82
N ALA A 159 3.45 -5.11 1.90
CA ALA A 159 3.44 -4.49 0.58
C ALA A 159 3.32 -2.96 0.65
N ALA A 160 2.44 -2.44 1.50
CA ALA A 160 2.28 -1.00 1.72
C ALA A 160 3.55 -0.38 2.32
N VAL A 161 4.22 -1.06 3.25
CA VAL A 161 5.50 -0.61 3.81
C VAL A 161 6.57 -0.56 2.72
N SER A 162 6.70 -1.62 1.90
CA SER A 162 7.71 -1.66 0.84
C SER A 162 7.49 -0.58 -0.23
N ASP A 163 6.24 -0.27 -0.58
CA ASP A 163 5.86 0.81 -1.49
C ASP A 163 6.27 2.21 -0.97
N SER A 164 6.46 2.37 0.35
CA SER A 164 6.96 3.61 0.94
C SER A 164 8.48 3.78 0.93
N ILE A 165 9.23 2.70 0.71
CA ILE A 165 10.69 2.75 0.68
C ILE A 165 11.13 3.21 -0.71
N LYS A 166 11.72 4.42 -0.80
CA LYS A 166 12.22 4.97 -2.07
C LYS A 166 13.61 5.55 -1.99
#